data_AF-A0A928K7E9-F1
#
_entry.id   AF-A0A928K7E9-F1
#
_cell.length_a   1.000
_cell.length_b   1.000
_cell.length_c   1.000
_cell.angle_alpha   90.00
_cell.angle_beta   90.00
_cell.angle_gamma   90.00
#
_symmetry.space_group_name_H-M   'P 1'
#
loop_
_entity.id
_entity.type
_entity.pdbx_description
1 polymer ?
#
loop_
_entity_poly.entity_id
_entity_poly.type
_entity_poly.pdbx_seq_one_letter_code
_entity_poly.pdbx_strand_id
1 'polypeptide(L)'
;MKRCINCLSECDDSVKVCPECGYNGTNKNDFEYSLPVGTKLGGRYVLGGAFSRANSFLVYYALDTQERKRVKIYEYLPTRLMYRLPDEYIIKYHDEKCSVRGDKEIAAYYAHFVKLCAVSKISVLEFADCFAENSTIYYVSKISSGTPLSSLIGNGKKMSFSKAVALLAPVTDCVCKLEKSGKWHGCISPYSIITNDNKITSLTGYTYPPKSMLSPFDAPEKELGAKHCGTYTDIYSIGAVLYEAVTGTLPPSAEQRKKGAALKLPASLSENEKKIIEKSLALDKTERYSSAEEFLFDISGKKAGKEKLPHREIIRRIVLVTATITLIASLAFLLNYYVIEPYREQKQASDLASMVVQTTNAEKDPWEDIRAKHPDVQFPDGMNPAYAELYAANPDFAGWISIPEMNIDFSVVQCEDNVYYERRDFYGNSTNYGAPFFDYRNSLISLSRNTIIYGHNMRHDDKIFGTLEQYREIDGFLKAPIITVNTLYGEYKFKIYAVFISNSKAIDDNNHVFNYIFTAAGNSQFMDYVAEVDKRKLYTTGVDINETDKIVTLSTCCYDFEDARLVVVGRLLRNGESEEINASLPVMNENPKFPQAYYDAKRIQNPYINDPDLFE
;
A
#
# COMPACT_ATOMS: atom_id res chain seq x y z
N MET A 1 -35.42 -20.30 -43.63
CA MET A 1 -34.58 -19.07 -43.61
C MET A 1 -33.13 -19.50 -43.65
N LYS A 2 -32.40 -18.99 -44.64
CA LYS A 2 -30.96 -19.22 -44.85
C LYS A 2 -30.22 -17.91 -44.60
N ARG A 3 -28.93 -17.99 -44.26
CA ARG A 3 -28.07 -16.81 -44.23
C ARG A 3 -27.42 -16.60 -45.60
N CYS A 4 -27.47 -15.37 -46.10
CA CYS A 4 -26.73 -15.00 -47.30
C CYS A 4 -25.23 -15.16 -47.03
N ILE A 5 -24.50 -15.93 -47.85
CA ILE A 5 -23.06 -16.13 -47.64
C ILE A 5 -22.24 -14.84 -47.80
N ASN A 6 -22.78 -13.83 -48.49
CA ASN A 6 -22.08 -12.57 -48.74
C ASN A 6 -22.27 -11.56 -47.59
N CYS A 7 -23.50 -11.12 -47.29
CA CYS A 7 -23.70 -10.13 -46.23
C CYS A 7 -24.09 -10.73 -44.87
N LEU A 8 -24.32 -12.05 -44.81
CA LEU A 8 -24.67 -12.81 -43.60
C LEU A 8 -26.00 -12.42 -42.97
N SER A 9 -26.84 -11.67 -43.69
CA SER A 9 -28.24 -11.43 -43.30
C SER A 9 -29.08 -12.69 -43.43
N GLU A 10 -30.15 -12.77 -42.66
CA GLU A 10 -31.15 -13.82 -42.78
C GLU A 10 -32.08 -13.49 -43.95
N CYS A 11 -32.33 -14.47 -44.81
CA CYS A 11 -33.14 -14.36 -45.99
C CYS A 11 -34.10 -15.56 -46.07
N ASP A 12 -35.25 -15.36 -46.69
CA ASP A 12 -36.13 -16.47 -47.04
C ASP A 12 -35.42 -17.42 -48.02
N ASP A 13 -35.73 -18.72 -47.92
CA ASP A 13 -35.08 -19.75 -48.73
C ASP A 13 -35.43 -19.61 -50.22
N SER A 14 -36.62 -19.05 -50.51
CA SER A 14 -37.17 -18.79 -51.85
C SER A 14 -36.47 -17.68 -52.63
N VAL A 15 -35.70 -16.81 -51.95
CA VAL A 15 -35.07 -15.65 -52.58
C VAL A 15 -33.77 -16.04 -53.29
N LYS A 16 -33.71 -15.76 -54.60
CA LYS A 16 -32.54 -16.02 -55.47
C LYS A 16 -31.47 -14.93 -55.43
N VAL A 17 -31.86 -13.68 -55.16
CA VAL A 17 -30.96 -12.53 -55.04
C VAL A 17 -31.14 -11.90 -53.67
N CYS A 18 -30.07 -11.82 -52.87
CA CYS A 18 -30.14 -11.28 -51.51
C CYS A 18 -30.71 -9.85 -51.52
N PRO A 19 -31.80 -9.55 -50.80
CA PRO A 19 -32.42 -8.22 -50.82
C PRO A 19 -31.55 -7.16 -50.13
N GLU A 20 -30.68 -7.58 -49.21
CA GLU A 20 -29.82 -6.69 -48.43
C GLU A 20 -28.55 -6.26 -49.18
N CYS A 21 -27.98 -7.13 -50.02
CA CYS A 21 -26.69 -6.88 -50.65
C CYS A 21 -26.61 -7.20 -52.15
N GLY A 22 -27.72 -7.61 -52.77
CA GLY A 22 -27.77 -7.93 -54.21
C GLY A 22 -26.98 -9.18 -54.62
N TYR A 23 -26.56 -10.02 -53.66
CA TYR A 23 -25.79 -11.23 -53.98
C TYR A 23 -26.64 -12.22 -54.76
N ASN A 24 -26.19 -12.63 -55.95
CA ASN A 24 -26.94 -13.47 -56.88
C ASN A 24 -26.27 -14.82 -57.20
N GLY A 25 -25.16 -15.14 -56.50
CA GLY A 25 -24.40 -16.37 -56.72
C GLY A 25 -23.06 -16.16 -57.44
N THR A 26 -22.95 -15.15 -58.30
CA THR A 26 -21.79 -14.96 -59.20
C THR A 26 -20.92 -13.74 -58.86
N ASN A 27 -21.45 -12.76 -58.14
CA ASN A 27 -20.73 -11.54 -57.71
C ASN A 27 -20.01 -11.68 -56.36
N LYS A 28 -19.22 -12.75 -56.18
CA LYS A 28 -18.46 -12.96 -54.94
C LYS A 28 -17.21 -12.07 -54.95
N ASN A 29 -17.12 -11.14 -53.99
CA ASN A 29 -15.86 -10.50 -53.60
C ASN A 29 -15.08 -9.82 -54.74
N ASP A 30 -15.75 -8.98 -55.52
CA ASP A 30 -15.17 -8.22 -56.64
C ASP A 30 -14.11 -7.16 -56.22
N PHE A 31 -13.80 -7.06 -54.93
CA PHE A 31 -12.77 -6.15 -54.43
C PHE A 31 -11.37 -6.75 -54.61
N GLU A 32 -10.50 -5.99 -55.27
CA GLU A 32 -9.09 -6.32 -55.45
C GLU A 32 -8.43 -6.70 -54.12
N TYR A 33 -7.73 -7.84 -54.12
CA TYR A 33 -6.99 -8.41 -52.98
C TYR A 33 -7.86 -8.80 -51.77
N SER A 34 -9.16 -9.01 -51.96
CA SER A 34 -10.05 -9.45 -50.87
C SER A 34 -9.80 -10.89 -50.44
N LEU A 35 -10.06 -11.17 -49.16
CA LEU A 35 -10.10 -12.53 -48.64
C LEU A 35 -11.31 -13.31 -49.18
N PRO A 36 -11.21 -14.64 -49.38
CA PRO A 36 -12.35 -15.46 -49.77
C PRO A 36 -13.51 -15.43 -48.75
N VAL A 37 -14.75 -15.46 -49.24
CA VAL A 37 -15.93 -15.67 -48.39
C VAL A 37 -15.80 -16.98 -47.62
N GLY A 38 -16.11 -16.97 -46.32
CA GLY A 38 -16.00 -18.12 -45.42
C GLY A 38 -14.66 -18.18 -44.67
N THR A 39 -13.70 -17.31 -44.98
CA THR A 39 -12.43 -17.21 -44.24
C THR A 39 -12.71 -17.01 -42.74
N LYS A 40 -12.03 -17.79 -41.90
CA LYS A 40 -12.13 -17.67 -40.45
C LYS A 40 -10.93 -16.89 -39.91
N LEU A 41 -11.18 -15.74 -39.29
CA LEU A 41 -10.18 -14.84 -38.71
C LEU A 41 -10.25 -14.84 -37.19
N GLY A 42 -9.10 -14.72 -36.53
CA GLY A 42 -8.95 -14.66 -35.07
C GLY A 42 -9.56 -15.87 -34.35
N GLY A 43 -9.73 -17.00 -35.04
CA GLY A 43 -10.44 -18.17 -34.53
C GLY A 43 -11.94 -17.95 -34.23
N ARG A 44 -12.51 -16.78 -34.53
CA ARG A 44 -13.84 -16.35 -34.05
C ARG A 44 -14.75 -15.79 -35.14
N TYR A 45 -14.19 -15.07 -36.12
CA TYR A 45 -15.00 -14.33 -37.09
C TYR A 45 -15.01 -15.03 -38.44
N VAL A 46 -16.19 -15.36 -38.95
CA VAL A 46 -16.35 -15.95 -40.29
C VAL A 46 -16.74 -14.85 -41.27
N LEU A 47 -15.88 -14.61 -42.25
CA LEU A 47 -16.10 -13.56 -43.24
C LEU A 47 -17.22 -13.91 -44.21
N GLY A 48 -18.06 -12.92 -44.46
CA GLY A 48 -18.86 -12.81 -45.66
C GLY A 48 -18.02 -12.15 -46.76
N GLY A 49 -18.67 -11.34 -47.60
CA GLY A 49 -18.02 -10.58 -48.63
C GLY A 49 -17.58 -9.19 -48.23
N ALA A 50 -16.54 -8.70 -48.91
CA ALA A 50 -16.14 -7.31 -48.95
C ALA A 50 -17.23 -6.47 -49.62
N PHE A 51 -17.51 -5.29 -49.07
CA PHE A 51 -18.57 -4.42 -49.58
C PHE A 51 -18.16 -2.95 -49.68
N SER A 52 -17.02 -2.55 -49.09
CA SER A 52 -16.57 -1.16 -49.11
C SER A 52 -15.07 -1.07 -48.86
N ARG A 53 -14.48 0.04 -49.31
CA ARG A 53 -13.11 0.43 -48.96
C ARG A 53 -13.16 1.77 -48.24
N ALA A 54 -12.66 1.80 -47.01
CA ALA A 54 -12.62 2.98 -46.15
C ALA A 54 -11.16 3.40 -45.95
N ASN A 55 -10.70 4.40 -46.72
CA ASN A 55 -9.30 4.82 -46.76
C ASN A 55 -8.36 3.64 -47.08
N SER A 56 -7.43 3.34 -46.17
CA SER A 56 -6.48 2.23 -46.27
C SER A 56 -7.08 0.88 -45.84
N PHE A 57 -8.38 0.78 -45.55
CA PHE A 57 -9.01 -0.44 -45.04
C PHE A 57 -10.02 -1.03 -46.02
N LEU A 58 -9.95 -2.34 -46.22
CA LEU A 58 -10.98 -3.12 -46.91
C LEU A 58 -11.98 -3.63 -45.88
N VAL A 59 -13.28 -3.49 -46.15
CA VAL A 59 -14.35 -3.73 -45.18
C VAL A 59 -15.21 -4.91 -45.61
N TYR A 60 -15.34 -5.88 -44.70
CA TYR A 60 -16.08 -7.12 -44.87
C TYR A 60 -17.28 -7.17 -43.92
N TYR A 61 -18.35 -7.83 -44.36
CA TYR A 61 -19.30 -8.40 -43.41
C TYR A 61 -18.67 -9.62 -42.75
N ALA A 62 -18.97 -9.86 -41.48
CA ALA A 62 -18.57 -11.08 -40.80
C ALA A 62 -19.61 -11.52 -39.77
N LEU A 63 -19.57 -12.81 -39.42
CA LEU A 63 -20.32 -13.39 -38.32
C LEU A 63 -19.37 -13.63 -37.16
N ASP A 64 -19.65 -12.99 -36.04
CA ASP A 64 -19.05 -13.36 -34.76
C ASP A 64 -19.66 -14.68 -34.29
N THR A 65 -18.87 -15.76 -34.26
CA THR A 65 -19.36 -17.09 -33.89
C THR A 65 -19.65 -17.26 -32.40
N GLN A 66 -19.05 -16.41 -31.55
CA GLN A 66 -19.29 -16.44 -30.11
C GLN A 66 -20.58 -15.71 -29.75
N GLU A 67 -20.74 -14.48 -30.24
CA GLU A 67 -21.93 -13.67 -29.98
C GLU A 67 -23.11 -14.00 -30.91
N ARG A 68 -22.86 -14.80 -31.95
CA ARG A 68 -23.81 -15.15 -33.03
C ARG A 68 -24.41 -13.93 -33.74
N LYS A 69 -23.66 -12.81 -33.79
CA LYS A 69 -24.08 -11.53 -34.35
C LYS A 69 -23.27 -11.12 -35.57
N ARG A 70 -23.91 -10.37 -36.48
CA ARG A 70 -23.25 -9.77 -37.64
C ARG A 70 -22.41 -8.57 -37.19
N VAL A 71 -21.21 -8.47 -37.73
CA VAL A 71 -20.24 -7.39 -37.49
C VAL A 71 -19.61 -6.95 -38.81
N LYS A 72 -18.91 -5.82 -38.78
CA LYS A 72 -18.01 -5.37 -39.85
C LYS A 72 -16.58 -5.64 -39.42
N ILE A 73 -15.77 -6.18 -40.32
CA ILE A 73 -14.33 -6.33 -40.12
C ILE A 73 -13.61 -5.43 -41.11
N TYR A 74 -12.68 -4.64 -40.59
CA TYR A 74 -11.85 -3.74 -41.34
C TYR A 74 -10.44 -4.31 -41.36
N GLU A 75 -9.98 -4.70 -42.53
CA GLU A 75 -8.62 -5.18 -42.79
C GLU A 75 -7.76 -4.02 -43.28
N TYR A 76 -6.62 -3.78 -42.65
CA TYR A 76 -5.68 -2.81 -43.17
C TYR A 76 -5.03 -3.34 -44.45
N LEU A 77 -5.31 -2.68 -45.58
CA LEU A 77 -4.87 -3.09 -46.91
C LEU A 77 -4.71 -1.88 -47.86
N PRO A 78 -3.77 -0.97 -47.59
CA PRO A 78 -3.42 0.09 -48.54
C PRO A 78 -2.74 -0.49 -49.79
N THR A 79 -3.48 -0.54 -50.90
CA THR A 79 -3.00 -1.11 -52.18
C THR A 79 -1.72 -0.46 -52.73
N ARG A 80 -1.42 0.78 -52.31
CA ARG A 80 -0.17 1.49 -52.63
C ARG A 80 1.09 0.88 -51.99
N LEU A 81 0.95 0.09 -50.93
CA LEU A 81 2.07 -0.54 -50.20
C LEU A 81 2.10 -2.04 -50.39
N MET A 82 0.93 -2.65 -50.52
CA MET A 82 0.76 -4.07 -50.32
C MET A 82 -0.33 -4.65 -51.21
N TYR A 83 -0.22 -5.94 -51.48
CA TYR A 83 -1.13 -6.72 -52.31
C TYR A 83 -1.31 -8.12 -51.72
N ARG A 84 -2.29 -8.85 -52.25
CA ARG A 84 -2.53 -10.26 -51.94
C ARG A 84 -2.55 -11.05 -53.23
N LEU A 85 -1.86 -12.18 -53.29
CA LEU A 85 -1.99 -13.06 -54.45
C LEU A 85 -3.35 -13.78 -54.42
N PRO A 86 -3.90 -14.17 -55.59
CA PRO A 86 -5.06 -15.03 -55.64
C PRO A 86 -4.88 -16.28 -54.77
N ASP A 87 -5.92 -16.69 -54.06
CA ASP A 87 -5.98 -17.87 -53.18
C ASP A 87 -4.99 -17.89 -51.98
N GLU A 88 -4.27 -16.79 -51.72
CA GLU A 88 -3.43 -16.65 -50.53
C GLU A 88 -4.13 -15.85 -49.42
N TYR A 89 -3.76 -16.13 -48.16
CA TYR A 89 -4.24 -15.38 -47.00
C TYR A 89 -3.28 -14.27 -46.57
N ILE A 90 -1.99 -14.38 -46.90
CA ILE A 90 -0.94 -13.50 -46.36
C ILE A 90 -0.76 -12.28 -47.27
N ILE A 91 -0.64 -11.10 -46.67
CA ILE A 91 -0.32 -9.86 -47.37
C ILE A 91 1.17 -9.77 -47.69
N LYS A 92 1.49 -9.29 -48.90
CA LYS A 92 2.85 -9.03 -49.38
C LYS A 92 3.05 -7.55 -49.69
N TYR A 93 4.27 -7.07 -49.52
CA TYR A 93 4.67 -5.70 -49.87
C TYR A 93 5.18 -5.62 -51.31
N HIS A 94 4.96 -4.49 -51.99
CA HIS A 94 5.47 -4.26 -53.35
C HIS A 94 6.99 -4.23 -53.41
N ASP A 95 7.65 -3.68 -52.38
CA ASP A 95 9.10 -3.62 -52.23
C ASP A 95 9.50 -3.44 -50.75
N GLU A 96 10.81 -3.44 -50.48
CA GLU A 96 11.37 -3.27 -49.13
C GLU A 96 11.10 -1.88 -48.51
N LYS A 97 10.96 -0.83 -49.33
CA LYS A 97 10.61 0.50 -48.80
C LYS A 97 9.15 0.52 -48.33
N CYS A 98 8.28 -0.18 -49.06
CA CYS A 98 6.88 -0.37 -48.72
C CYS A 98 6.73 -1.21 -47.44
N SER A 99 7.56 -2.22 -47.21
CA SER A 99 7.52 -3.02 -45.98
C SER A 99 7.86 -2.17 -44.75
N VAL A 100 8.98 -1.44 -44.77
CA VAL A 100 9.38 -0.55 -43.66
C VAL A 100 8.29 0.48 -43.34
N ARG A 101 7.69 1.08 -44.38
CA ARG A 101 6.60 2.05 -44.18
C ARG A 101 5.32 1.39 -43.68
N GLY A 102 4.95 0.25 -44.24
CA GLY A 102 3.74 -0.49 -43.91
C GLY A 102 3.75 -1.00 -42.48
N ASP A 103 4.84 -1.62 -42.05
CA ASP A 103 4.97 -2.15 -40.68
C ASP A 103 4.87 -1.03 -39.64
N LYS A 104 5.43 0.15 -39.96
CA LYS A 104 5.31 1.34 -39.11
C LYS A 104 3.86 1.85 -39.02
N GLU A 105 3.13 1.85 -40.13
CA GLU A 105 1.71 2.23 -40.15
C GLU A 105 0.86 1.19 -39.39
N ILE A 106 1.08 -0.11 -39.61
CA ILE A 106 0.42 -1.22 -38.90
C ILE A 106 0.63 -1.10 -37.39
N ALA A 107 1.88 -0.93 -36.93
CA ALA A 107 2.20 -0.83 -35.51
C ALA A 107 1.49 0.37 -34.86
N ALA A 108 1.45 1.52 -35.54
CA ALA A 108 0.76 2.71 -35.04
C ALA A 108 -0.75 2.50 -34.93
N TYR A 109 -1.38 1.89 -35.94
CA TYR A 109 -2.80 1.57 -35.91
C TYR A 109 -3.15 0.55 -34.85
N TYR A 110 -2.38 -0.53 -34.75
CA TYR A 110 -2.64 -1.59 -33.78
C TYR A 110 -2.53 -1.09 -32.34
N ALA A 111 -1.50 -0.29 -32.05
CA ALA A 111 -1.35 0.35 -30.75
C ALA A 111 -2.54 1.27 -30.40
N HIS A 112 -3.14 1.93 -31.39
CA HIS A 112 -4.35 2.73 -31.20
C HIS A 112 -5.60 1.88 -30.96
N PHE A 113 -5.80 0.83 -31.77
CA PHE A 113 -6.94 -0.08 -31.66
C PHE A 113 -6.97 -0.86 -30.34
N VAL A 114 -5.81 -1.32 -29.86
CA VAL A 114 -5.70 -1.95 -28.54
C VAL A 114 -6.16 -1.01 -27.42
N LYS A 115 -5.85 0.29 -27.54
CA LYS A 115 -6.36 1.29 -26.60
C LYS A 115 -7.88 1.41 -26.70
N LEU A 116 -8.45 1.48 -27.91
CA LEU A 116 -9.91 1.56 -28.10
C LEU A 116 -10.65 0.31 -27.59
N CYS A 117 -10.08 -0.90 -27.73
CA CYS A 117 -10.64 -2.15 -27.17
C CYS A 117 -10.98 -2.01 -25.68
N ALA A 118 -10.08 -1.41 -24.89
CA ALA A 118 -10.23 -1.27 -23.44
C ALA A 118 -11.39 -0.35 -23.02
N VAL A 119 -11.99 0.39 -23.95
CA VAL A 119 -13.09 1.34 -23.72
C VAL A 119 -14.28 1.13 -24.66
N SER A 120 -14.37 -0.05 -25.27
CA SER A 120 -15.46 -0.48 -26.19
C SER A 120 -16.89 -0.41 -25.62
N LYS A 121 -17.02 -0.17 -24.30
CA LYS A 121 -18.31 0.00 -23.61
C LYS A 121 -18.79 1.45 -23.51
N ILE A 122 -18.00 2.43 -23.96
CA ILE A 122 -18.44 3.83 -24.02
C ILE A 122 -19.66 3.94 -24.93
N SER A 123 -20.70 4.62 -24.46
CA SER A 123 -21.94 4.86 -25.23
C SER A 123 -21.65 5.46 -26.61
N VAL A 124 -22.43 5.06 -27.62
CA VAL A 124 -22.29 5.37 -29.06
C VAL A 124 -21.01 4.85 -29.74
N LEU A 125 -20.01 4.33 -29.03
CA LEU A 125 -18.79 3.79 -29.65
C LEU A 125 -19.05 2.37 -30.21
N GLU A 126 -19.01 2.20 -31.52
CA GLU A 126 -19.24 0.90 -32.20
C GLU A 126 -17.97 0.05 -32.40
N PHE A 127 -16.93 0.28 -31.60
CA PHE A 127 -15.69 -0.50 -31.63
C PHE A 127 -15.85 -1.75 -30.76
N ALA A 128 -15.57 -2.93 -31.30
CA ALA A 128 -15.76 -4.20 -30.60
C ALA A 128 -14.44 -4.89 -30.23
N ASP A 129 -13.52 -5.01 -31.18
CA ASP A 129 -12.33 -5.86 -31.03
C ASP A 129 -11.24 -5.47 -32.03
N CYS A 130 -10.00 -5.94 -31.83
CA CYS A 130 -8.93 -5.87 -32.81
C CYS A 130 -7.90 -6.99 -32.64
N PHE A 131 -7.28 -7.41 -33.73
CA PHE A 131 -6.26 -8.46 -33.73
C PHE A 131 -5.32 -8.33 -34.94
N ALA A 132 -4.18 -9.01 -34.88
CA ALA A 132 -3.22 -9.09 -35.97
C ALA A 132 -3.16 -10.53 -36.50
N GLU A 133 -3.25 -10.70 -37.81
CA GLU A 133 -3.19 -11.98 -38.51
C GLU A 133 -2.80 -11.72 -39.97
N ASN A 134 -2.35 -12.73 -40.73
CA ASN A 134 -2.11 -12.59 -42.17
C ASN A 134 -1.12 -11.47 -42.58
N SER A 135 -0.16 -11.15 -41.70
CA SER A 135 0.78 -10.03 -41.86
C SER A 135 0.11 -8.66 -41.96
N THR A 136 -1.10 -8.52 -41.43
CA THR A 136 -1.81 -7.26 -41.31
C THR A 136 -2.62 -7.20 -40.00
N ILE A 137 -3.45 -6.18 -39.86
CA ILE A 137 -4.30 -5.96 -38.69
C ILE A 137 -5.75 -5.81 -39.09
N TYR A 138 -6.60 -6.20 -38.15
CA TYR A 138 -8.04 -6.16 -38.27
C TYR A 138 -8.63 -5.43 -37.06
N TYR A 139 -9.66 -4.63 -37.31
CA TYR A 139 -10.56 -4.21 -36.23
C TYR A 139 -12.00 -4.55 -36.56
N VAL A 140 -12.76 -4.82 -35.50
CA VAL A 140 -14.15 -5.26 -35.56
C VAL A 140 -15.03 -4.12 -35.07
N SER A 141 -16.03 -3.80 -35.88
CA SER A 141 -17.06 -2.82 -35.52
C SER A 141 -18.43 -3.47 -35.58
N LYS A 142 -19.31 -3.08 -34.65
CA LYS A 142 -20.71 -3.51 -34.63
C LYS A 142 -21.45 -2.91 -35.83
N ILE A 143 -22.51 -3.59 -36.27
CA ILE A 143 -23.42 -3.05 -37.29
C ILE A 143 -24.50 -2.24 -36.58
N SER A 144 -24.57 -0.94 -36.89
CA SER A 144 -25.64 -0.06 -36.45
C SER A 144 -26.64 0.23 -37.58
N SER A 145 -27.91 0.34 -37.21
CA SER A 145 -28.98 0.81 -38.09
C SER A 145 -29.03 2.33 -38.10
N GLY A 146 -29.13 2.94 -39.28
CA GLY A 146 -29.30 4.38 -39.42
C GLY A 146 -28.64 4.94 -40.68
N THR A 147 -28.67 6.26 -40.82
CA THR A 147 -28.03 6.98 -41.92
C THR A 147 -26.88 7.83 -41.41
N PRO A 148 -25.80 8.04 -42.19
CA PRO A 148 -24.75 8.98 -41.81
C PRO A 148 -25.29 10.39 -41.59
N LEU A 149 -24.69 11.13 -40.65
CA LEU A 149 -25.04 12.52 -40.36
C LEU A 149 -24.92 13.42 -41.60
N SER A 150 -24.03 13.09 -42.55
CA SER A 150 -23.90 13.79 -43.83
C SER A 150 -25.22 13.87 -44.62
N SER A 151 -26.16 12.92 -44.45
CA SER A 151 -27.48 12.99 -45.09
C SER A 151 -28.40 14.08 -44.49
N LEU A 152 -28.18 14.43 -43.22
CA LEU A 152 -28.92 15.46 -42.50
C LEU A 152 -28.32 16.87 -42.69
N ILE A 153 -26.99 16.97 -42.72
CA ILE A 153 -26.28 18.26 -42.74
C ILE A 153 -25.57 18.59 -44.06
N GLY A 154 -25.44 17.63 -44.98
CA GLY A 154 -24.82 17.83 -46.28
C GLY A 154 -25.73 18.53 -47.29
N ASN A 155 -25.17 18.78 -48.49
CA ASN A 155 -25.86 19.41 -49.64
C ASN A 155 -26.47 20.78 -49.32
N GLY A 156 -25.78 21.61 -48.54
CA GLY A 156 -26.21 22.99 -48.25
C GLY A 156 -27.28 23.12 -47.16
N LYS A 157 -27.71 22.01 -46.55
CA LYS A 157 -28.66 22.04 -45.42
C LYS A 157 -28.01 22.70 -44.21
N LYS A 158 -28.80 23.50 -43.47
CA LYS A 158 -28.34 24.24 -42.29
C LYS A 158 -29.27 23.97 -41.12
N MET A 159 -28.72 24.09 -39.91
CA MET A 159 -29.50 24.12 -38.68
C MET A 159 -29.00 25.22 -37.74
N SER A 160 -29.81 25.58 -36.75
CA SER A 160 -29.37 26.51 -35.71
C SER A 160 -28.19 25.91 -34.93
N PHE A 161 -27.33 26.78 -34.40
CA PHE A 161 -26.21 26.38 -33.56
C PHE A 161 -26.65 25.51 -32.38
N SER A 162 -27.71 25.92 -31.68
CA SER A 162 -28.31 25.16 -30.58
C SER A 162 -28.76 23.74 -30.97
N LYS A 163 -29.33 23.58 -32.17
CA LYS A 163 -29.76 22.28 -32.70
C LYS A 163 -28.57 21.42 -33.09
N ALA A 164 -27.53 22.00 -33.70
CA ALA A 164 -26.30 21.30 -34.04
C ALA A 164 -25.56 20.80 -32.79
N VAL A 165 -25.43 21.64 -31.77
CA VAL A 165 -24.84 21.26 -30.48
C VAL A 165 -25.64 20.15 -29.82
N ALA A 166 -26.97 20.29 -29.73
CA ALA A 166 -27.82 19.28 -29.10
C ALA A 166 -27.71 17.93 -29.81
N LEU A 167 -27.58 17.96 -31.14
CA LEU A 167 -27.36 16.77 -31.95
C LEU A 167 -25.99 16.14 -31.66
N LEU A 168 -24.91 16.92 -31.61
CA LEU A 168 -23.53 16.46 -31.42
C LEU A 168 -23.15 16.11 -29.98
N ALA A 169 -23.97 16.49 -28.99
CA ALA A 169 -23.69 16.25 -27.57
C ALA A 169 -23.30 14.79 -27.23
N PRO A 170 -23.93 13.73 -27.78
CA PRO A 170 -23.51 12.35 -27.53
C PRO A 170 -22.09 12.03 -28.03
N VAL A 171 -21.67 12.65 -29.16
CA VAL A 171 -20.32 12.47 -29.70
C VAL A 171 -19.31 13.19 -28.81
N THR A 172 -19.62 14.41 -28.37
CA THR A 172 -18.74 15.16 -27.48
C THR A 172 -18.62 14.47 -26.10
N ASP A 173 -19.70 13.90 -25.56
CA ASP A 173 -19.65 13.08 -24.32
C ASP A 173 -18.77 11.83 -24.51
N CYS A 174 -18.88 11.15 -25.65
CA CYS A 174 -18.01 10.04 -26.00
C CYS A 174 -16.52 10.46 -25.99
N VAL A 175 -16.18 11.62 -26.57
CA VAL A 175 -14.81 12.14 -26.56
C VAL A 175 -14.35 12.50 -25.14
N CYS A 176 -15.21 13.08 -24.30
CA CYS A 176 -14.89 13.33 -22.89
C CYS A 176 -14.52 12.04 -22.14
N LYS A 177 -15.25 10.94 -22.41
CA LYS A 177 -14.99 9.63 -21.79
C LYS A 177 -13.70 8.98 -22.31
N LEU A 178 -13.43 9.14 -23.61
CA LEU A 178 -12.17 8.70 -24.21
C LEU A 178 -10.97 9.44 -23.58
N GLU A 179 -11.08 10.76 -23.43
CA GLU A 179 -10.05 11.62 -22.83
C GLU A 179 -9.71 11.18 -21.39
N LYS A 180 -10.72 10.97 -20.54
CA LYS A 180 -10.54 10.48 -19.15
C LYS A 180 -9.80 9.16 -19.06
N SER A 181 -9.77 8.40 -20.14
CA SER A 181 -9.11 7.11 -20.25
C SER A 181 -7.74 7.20 -20.96
N GLY A 182 -7.25 8.41 -21.27
CA GLY A 182 -6.03 8.67 -22.03
C GLY A 182 -6.12 8.29 -23.51
N LYS A 183 -7.33 8.30 -24.08
CA LYS A 183 -7.65 7.81 -25.42
C LYS A 183 -8.36 8.88 -26.23
N TRP A 184 -8.48 8.65 -27.53
CA TRP A 184 -9.11 9.55 -28.49
C TRP A 184 -9.66 8.71 -29.66
N HIS A 185 -10.60 9.26 -30.41
CA HIS A 185 -11.35 8.55 -31.45
C HIS A 185 -10.59 8.51 -32.77
N GLY A 186 -10.35 9.70 -33.33
CA GLY A 186 -9.42 9.88 -34.44
C GLY A 186 -9.96 10.15 -35.83
N CYS A 187 -11.21 9.81 -36.12
CA CYS A 187 -11.83 10.13 -37.40
C CYS A 187 -13.31 10.46 -37.21
N ILE A 188 -13.56 11.55 -36.48
CA ILE A 188 -14.89 12.14 -36.36
C ILE A 188 -15.17 12.94 -37.63
N SER A 189 -16.28 12.64 -38.29
CA SER A 189 -16.77 13.34 -39.47
C SER A 189 -18.28 13.08 -39.63
N PRO A 190 -18.99 13.80 -40.49
CA PRO A 190 -20.41 13.54 -40.73
C PRO A 190 -20.68 12.14 -41.32
N TYR A 191 -19.66 11.52 -41.92
CA TYR A 191 -19.75 10.17 -42.50
C TYR A 191 -19.58 9.08 -41.44
N SER A 192 -18.89 9.39 -40.35
CA SER A 192 -18.58 8.43 -39.29
C SER A 192 -19.59 8.48 -38.13
N ILE A 193 -20.41 9.52 -38.07
CA ILE A 193 -21.54 9.66 -37.14
C ILE A 193 -22.79 9.08 -37.79
N ILE A 194 -23.43 8.11 -37.14
CA ILE A 194 -24.70 7.51 -37.59
C ILE A 194 -25.86 8.08 -36.77
N THR A 195 -26.95 8.36 -37.46
CA THR A 195 -28.19 8.87 -36.87
C THR A 195 -29.37 7.95 -37.13
N ASN A 196 -30.28 7.89 -36.17
CA ASN A 196 -31.60 7.30 -36.31
C ASN A 196 -32.63 8.27 -35.72
N ASP A 197 -33.71 8.56 -36.45
CA ASP A 197 -34.74 9.55 -36.05
C ASP A 197 -34.15 10.90 -35.58
N ASN A 198 -33.15 11.42 -36.29
CA ASN A 198 -32.39 12.64 -35.94
C ASN A 198 -31.69 12.61 -34.56
N LYS A 199 -31.40 11.42 -34.02
CA LYS A 199 -30.57 11.23 -32.83
C LYS A 199 -29.29 10.51 -33.21
N ILE A 200 -28.16 10.91 -32.64
CA ILE A 200 -26.91 10.16 -32.82
C ILE A 200 -27.02 8.85 -32.04
N THR A 201 -26.85 7.75 -32.76
CA THR A 201 -26.90 6.40 -32.20
C THR A 201 -25.52 5.77 -32.13
N SER A 202 -24.64 6.12 -33.08
CA SER A 202 -23.35 5.48 -33.22
C SER A 202 -22.28 6.43 -33.76
N LEU A 203 -21.05 6.18 -33.34
CA LEU A 203 -19.83 6.78 -33.84
C LEU A 203 -18.91 5.63 -34.31
N THR A 204 -18.51 5.71 -35.57
CA THR A 204 -17.72 4.70 -36.30
C THR A 204 -16.44 5.33 -36.86
N GLY A 205 -15.68 4.62 -37.70
CA GLY A 205 -14.58 5.22 -38.44
C GLY A 205 -13.38 5.55 -37.55
N TYR A 206 -12.58 4.54 -37.23
CA TYR A 206 -11.43 4.65 -36.31
C TYR A 206 -10.09 4.79 -37.06
N THR A 207 -10.15 5.18 -38.34
CA THR A 207 -9.01 5.15 -39.25
C THR A 207 -8.37 6.53 -39.41
N TYR A 208 -7.05 6.62 -39.52
CA TYR A 208 -6.34 7.88 -39.77
C TYR A 208 -5.96 8.00 -41.24
N PRO A 209 -6.58 8.90 -42.02
CA PRO A 209 -6.24 8.99 -43.43
C PRO A 209 -4.75 9.33 -43.60
N PRO A 210 -4.06 8.75 -44.59
CA PRO A 210 -2.72 9.21 -44.96
C PRO A 210 -2.77 10.69 -45.35
N LYS A 211 -1.62 11.38 -45.32
CA LYS A 211 -1.53 12.82 -45.64
C LYS A 211 -2.26 13.21 -46.95
N SER A 212 -2.21 12.35 -47.96
CA SER A 212 -2.86 12.57 -49.27
C SER A 212 -4.38 12.45 -49.27
N MET A 213 -5.00 12.00 -48.17
CA MET A 213 -6.44 11.77 -48.01
C MET A 213 -7.04 12.59 -46.86
N LEU A 214 -6.31 13.58 -46.33
CA LEU A 214 -6.83 14.45 -45.29
C LEU A 214 -8.01 15.28 -45.81
N SER A 215 -9.10 15.24 -45.08
CA SER A 215 -10.33 15.98 -45.34
C SER A 215 -10.36 17.30 -44.57
N PRO A 216 -11.31 18.21 -44.86
CA PRO A 216 -11.52 19.41 -44.05
C PRO A 216 -11.90 19.16 -42.57
N PHE A 217 -12.28 17.93 -42.21
CA PHE A 217 -12.56 17.54 -40.83
C PHE A 217 -11.30 17.11 -40.06
N ASP A 218 -10.18 16.96 -40.75
CA ASP A 218 -8.93 16.47 -40.17
C ASP A 218 -8.07 17.62 -39.63
N ALA A 219 -7.67 17.51 -38.36
CA ALA A 219 -6.82 18.50 -37.72
C ALA A 219 -5.42 18.56 -38.36
N PRO A 220 -4.74 19.74 -38.35
CA PRO A 220 -3.47 19.94 -39.03
C PRO A 220 -2.35 18.95 -38.64
N GLU A 221 -2.28 18.57 -37.37
CA GLU A 221 -1.28 17.67 -36.81
C GLU A 221 -1.40 16.22 -37.32
N LYS A 222 -2.55 15.83 -37.90
CA LYS A 222 -2.69 14.50 -38.51
C LYS A 222 -1.71 14.30 -39.67
N GLU A 223 -1.25 15.38 -40.30
CA GLU A 223 -0.16 15.35 -41.30
C GLU A 223 1.15 14.78 -40.74
N LEU A 224 1.39 14.94 -39.43
CA LEU A 224 2.61 14.49 -38.75
C LEU A 224 2.49 13.03 -38.26
N GLY A 225 1.29 12.45 -38.32
CA GLY A 225 0.98 11.07 -37.93
C GLY A 225 0.38 10.92 -36.54
N ALA A 226 -0.13 9.71 -36.25
CA ALA A 226 -0.94 9.40 -35.06
C ALA A 226 -0.27 9.74 -33.72
N LYS A 227 1.06 9.69 -33.62
CA LYS A 227 1.81 10.04 -32.41
C LYS A 227 1.66 11.52 -31.98
N HIS A 228 1.26 12.39 -32.91
CA HIS A 228 1.07 13.82 -32.68
C HIS A 228 -0.40 14.19 -32.47
N CYS A 229 -1.29 13.20 -32.37
CA CYS A 229 -2.72 13.41 -32.24
C CYS A 229 -3.19 13.09 -30.81
N GLY A 230 -4.34 13.62 -30.42
CA GLY A 230 -4.96 13.39 -29.11
C GLY A 230 -6.37 13.97 -29.05
N THR A 231 -6.89 14.23 -27.85
CA THR A 231 -8.24 14.79 -27.66
C THR A 231 -8.47 16.08 -28.45
N TYR A 232 -7.47 16.97 -28.50
CA TYR A 232 -7.53 18.22 -29.26
C TYR A 232 -7.77 17.99 -30.76
N THR A 233 -7.33 16.86 -31.30
CA THR A 233 -7.59 16.45 -32.69
C THR A 233 -9.06 16.10 -32.90
N ASP A 234 -9.70 15.43 -31.95
CA ASP A 234 -11.14 15.12 -32.01
C ASP A 234 -11.99 16.38 -31.82
N ILE A 235 -11.56 17.30 -30.94
CA ILE A 235 -12.22 18.61 -30.73
C ILE A 235 -12.26 19.40 -32.05
N TYR A 236 -11.15 19.42 -32.79
CA TYR A 236 -11.10 20.04 -34.12
C TYR A 236 -12.10 19.41 -35.08
N SER A 237 -12.14 18.08 -35.14
CA SER A 237 -13.05 17.36 -36.01
C SER A 237 -14.53 17.63 -35.66
N ILE A 238 -14.88 17.67 -34.37
CA ILE A 238 -16.24 18.05 -33.94
C ILE A 238 -16.54 19.49 -34.33
N GLY A 239 -15.59 20.42 -34.15
CA GLY A 239 -15.69 21.81 -34.58
C GLY A 239 -15.96 21.95 -36.08
N ALA A 240 -15.32 21.10 -36.90
CA ALA A 240 -15.52 21.11 -38.35
C ALA A 240 -16.91 20.58 -38.75
N VAL A 241 -17.40 19.54 -38.07
CA VAL A 241 -18.78 19.04 -38.23
C VAL A 241 -19.80 20.10 -37.81
N LEU A 242 -19.55 20.79 -36.70
CA LEU A 242 -20.38 21.88 -36.22
C LEU A 242 -20.40 23.05 -37.23
N TYR A 243 -19.24 23.43 -37.77
CA TYR A 243 -19.13 24.43 -38.84
C TYR A 243 -19.99 24.06 -40.05
N GLU A 244 -19.87 22.83 -40.57
CA GLU A 244 -20.69 22.40 -41.71
C GLU A 244 -22.18 22.43 -41.37
N ALA A 245 -22.58 21.94 -40.20
CA ALA A 245 -23.98 21.91 -39.79
C ALA A 245 -24.64 23.30 -39.72
N VAL A 246 -23.89 24.34 -39.31
CA VAL A 246 -24.44 25.71 -39.18
C VAL A 246 -24.28 26.54 -40.45
N THR A 247 -23.25 26.26 -41.26
CA THR A 247 -22.97 27.04 -42.48
C THR A 247 -23.56 26.41 -43.75
N GLY A 248 -23.76 25.09 -43.76
CA GLY A 248 -24.11 24.28 -44.93
C GLY A 248 -22.94 24.04 -45.87
N THR A 249 -21.72 24.43 -45.50
CA THR A 249 -20.52 24.33 -46.34
C THR A 249 -19.35 23.75 -45.56
N LEU A 250 -18.45 23.04 -46.22
CA LEU A 250 -17.23 22.55 -45.59
C LEU A 250 -16.34 23.72 -45.13
N PRO A 251 -15.67 23.63 -43.97
CA PRO A 251 -14.64 24.60 -43.63
C PRO A 251 -13.50 24.52 -44.66
N PRO A 252 -12.80 25.63 -44.95
CA PRO A 252 -11.53 25.56 -45.67
C PRO A 252 -10.58 24.59 -44.95
N SER A 253 -9.87 23.76 -45.72
CA SER A 253 -8.98 22.75 -45.13
C SER A 253 -7.86 23.39 -44.31
N ALA A 254 -7.27 22.63 -43.39
CA ALA A 254 -6.11 23.08 -42.63
C ALA A 254 -4.99 23.66 -43.52
N GLU A 255 -4.73 23.03 -44.68
CA GLU A 255 -3.76 23.51 -45.66
C GLU A 255 -4.16 24.86 -46.28
N GLN A 256 -5.43 25.01 -46.68
CA GLN A 256 -5.93 26.27 -47.23
C GLN A 256 -5.86 27.40 -46.20
N ARG A 257 -6.15 27.10 -44.93
CA ARG A 257 -6.09 28.08 -43.84
C ARG A 257 -4.65 28.48 -43.49
N LYS A 258 -3.69 27.55 -43.55
CA LYS A 258 -2.25 27.86 -43.48
C LYS A 258 -1.80 28.81 -44.61
N LYS A 259 -2.49 28.78 -45.76
CA LYS A 259 -2.28 29.70 -46.91
C LYS A 259 -3.13 30.98 -46.84
N GLY A 260 -3.82 31.23 -45.72
CA GLY A 260 -4.56 32.48 -45.48
C GLY A 260 -6.07 32.42 -45.75
N ALA A 261 -6.65 31.25 -46.08
CA ALA A 261 -8.10 31.13 -46.20
C ALA A 261 -8.80 31.38 -44.85
N ALA A 262 -9.76 32.29 -44.81
CA ALA A 262 -10.54 32.60 -43.61
C ALA A 262 -11.78 31.70 -43.45
N LEU A 263 -12.18 31.43 -42.21
CA LEU A 263 -13.48 30.81 -41.90
C LEU A 263 -14.60 31.78 -42.27
N LYS A 264 -15.59 31.32 -43.04
CA LYS A 264 -16.75 32.14 -43.43
C LYS A 264 -17.92 31.79 -42.52
N LEU A 265 -18.12 32.58 -41.47
CA LEU A 265 -19.20 32.38 -40.49
C LEU A 265 -20.38 33.31 -40.80
N PRO A 266 -21.64 32.82 -40.77
CA PRO A 266 -22.81 33.64 -41.07
C PRO A 266 -23.08 34.65 -39.95
N ALA A 267 -23.63 35.83 -40.32
CA ALA A 267 -24.00 36.89 -39.38
C ALA A 267 -25.09 36.48 -38.38
N SER A 268 -25.81 35.37 -38.64
CA SER A 268 -26.82 34.82 -37.74
C SER A 268 -26.26 34.19 -36.47
N LEU A 269 -24.94 33.95 -36.40
CA LEU A 269 -24.27 33.47 -35.19
C LEU A 269 -23.92 34.66 -34.29
N SER A 270 -24.16 34.50 -33.00
CA SER A 270 -23.67 35.41 -31.96
C SER A 270 -22.13 35.39 -31.89
N GLU A 271 -21.54 36.45 -31.33
CA GLU A 271 -20.08 36.53 -31.16
C GLU A 271 -19.52 35.38 -30.31
N ASN A 272 -20.29 34.88 -29.34
CA ASN A 272 -19.87 33.73 -28.54
C ASN A 272 -19.84 32.43 -29.38
N GLU A 273 -20.87 32.19 -30.20
CA GLU A 273 -20.94 31.02 -31.07
C GLU A 273 -19.82 31.01 -32.12
N LYS A 274 -19.48 32.19 -32.67
CA LYS A 274 -18.33 32.35 -33.57
C LYS A 274 -17.02 31.98 -32.88
N LYS A 275 -16.77 32.54 -31.69
CA LYS A 275 -15.57 32.25 -30.89
C LYS A 275 -15.42 30.76 -30.58
N ILE A 276 -16.50 30.07 -30.24
CA ILE A 276 -16.49 28.62 -29.99
C ILE A 276 -16.02 27.86 -31.23
N ILE A 277 -16.60 28.16 -32.39
CA ILE A 277 -16.25 27.50 -33.66
C ILE A 277 -14.79 27.80 -34.02
N GLU A 278 -14.38 29.05 -33.95
CA GLU A 278 -13.00 29.48 -34.24
C GLU A 278 -11.98 28.83 -33.30
N LYS A 279 -12.25 28.82 -31.99
CA LYS A 279 -11.39 28.18 -30.97
C LYS A 279 -11.30 26.69 -31.19
N SER A 280 -12.40 26.00 -31.47
CA SER A 280 -12.37 24.55 -31.78
C SER A 280 -11.59 24.24 -33.05
N LEU A 281 -11.61 25.14 -34.03
CA LEU A 281 -10.92 25.03 -35.31
C LEU A 281 -9.56 25.75 -35.34
N ALA A 282 -8.97 26.15 -34.22
CA ALA A 282 -7.67 26.80 -34.24
C ALA A 282 -6.59 25.88 -34.85
N LEU A 283 -5.71 26.45 -35.68
CA LEU A 283 -4.65 25.68 -36.36
C LEU A 283 -3.60 25.22 -35.36
N ASP A 284 -3.22 26.09 -34.43
CA ASP A 284 -2.43 25.71 -33.28
C ASP A 284 -3.31 24.94 -32.29
N LYS A 285 -2.83 23.78 -31.84
CA LYS A 285 -3.52 22.96 -30.84
C LYS A 285 -3.52 23.60 -29.45
N THR A 286 -2.58 24.50 -29.15
CA THR A 286 -2.50 25.21 -27.87
C THR A 286 -3.55 26.32 -27.74
N GLU A 287 -4.06 26.81 -28.88
CA GLU A 287 -5.17 27.77 -28.95
C GLU A 287 -6.55 27.08 -28.96
N ARG A 288 -6.59 25.75 -29.11
CA ARG A 288 -7.82 24.96 -28.97
C ARG A 288 -8.16 24.75 -27.49
N TYR A 289 -9.36 24.22 -27.25
CA TYR A 289 -9.78 23.75 -25.94
C TYR A 289 -8.77 22.76 -25.35
N SER A 290 -8.45 22.97 -24.07
CA SER A 290 -7.47 22.16 -23.33
C SER A 290 -8.00 20.78 -22.97
N SER A 291 -9.33 20.63 -22.91
CA SER A 291 -10.03 19.36 -22.69
C SER A 291 -11.37 19.30 -23.43
N ALA A 292 -11.86 18.08 -23.67
CA ALA A 292 -13.19 17.90 -24.27
C ALA A 292 -14.31 18.30 -23.30
N GLU A 293 -14.07 18.26 -21.99
CA GLU A 293 -15.03 18.71 -20.96
C GLU A 293 -15.20 20.24 -20.98
N GLU A 294 -14.11 21.00 -21.16
CA GLU A 294 -14.16 22.46 -21.39
C GLU A 294 -14.96 22.78 -22.66
N PHE A 295 -14.69 22.05 -23.74
CA PHE A 295 -15.41 22.24 -25.01
C PHE A 295 -16.90 21.92 -24.86
N LEU A 296 -17.26 20.81 -24.21
CA LEU A 296 -18.66 20.44 -23.97
C LEU A 296 -19.40 21.51 -23.15
N PHE A 297 -18.74 22.06 -22.13
CA PHE A 297 -19.30 23.10 -21.28
C PHE A 297 -19.60 24.37 -22.09
N ASP A 298 -18.65 24.83 -22.91
CA ASP A 298 -18.82 26.03 -23.73
C ASP A 298 -19.92 25.87 -24.80
N ILE A 299 -20.03 24.71 -25.44
CA ILE A 299 -21.04 24.50 -26.49
C ILE A 299 -22.44 24.30 -25.93
N SER A 300 -22.59 23.66 -24.76
CA SER A 300 -23.88 23.17 -24.26
C SER A 300 -24.35 23.77 -22.92
N GLY A 301 -23.48 24.47 -22.18
CA GLY A 301 -23.74 24.92 -20.81
C GLY A 301 -23.84 23.78 -19.78
N LYS A 302 -23.56 22.53 -20.16
CA LYS A 302 -23.64 21.34 -19.30
C LYS A 302 -22.24 20.81 -19.01
N LYS A 303 -21.97 20.45 -17.75
CA LYS A 303 -20.80 19.60 -17.42
C LYS A 303 -21.06 18.18 -17.95
N ALA A 304 -20.02 17.52 -18.46
CA ALA A 304 -20.08 16.11 -18.84
C ALA A 304 -20.67 15.32 -17.67
N GLY A 305 -21.69 14.48 -17.94
CA GLY A 305 -22.31 13.68 -16.89
C GLY A 305 -21.23 12.85 -16.23
N LYS A 306 -20.90 13.13 -14.95
CA LYS A 306 -20.19 12.14 -14.13
C LYS A 306 -21.12 10.94 -14.10
N GLU A 307 -20.81 9.89 -14.85
CA GLU A 307 -21.31 8.56 -14.50
C GLU A 307 -20.93 8.40 -13.03
N LYS A 308 -21.95 8.35 -12.16
CA LYS A 308 -21.73 8.07 -10.75
C LYS A 308 -20.98 6.74 -10.75
N LEU A 309 -19.72 6.76 -10.28
CA LEU A 309 -19.00 5.53 -10.03
C LEU A 309 -19.95 4.62 -9.25
N PRO A 310 -20.14 3.36 -9.68
CA PRO A 310 -21.04 2.44 -8.98
C PRO A 310 -20.69 2.49 -7.49
N HIS A 311 -21.68 2.56 -6.59
CA HIS A 311 -21.44 2.66 -5.15
C HIS A 311 -20.38 1.65 -4.68
N ARG A 312 -20.37 0.46 -5.29
CA ARG A 312 -19.37 -0.59 -5.07
C ARG A 312 -17.91 -0.17 -5.34
N GLU A 313 -17.63 0.60 -6.39
CA GLU A 313 -16.25 1.04 -6.72
C GLU A 313 -15.79 2.19 -5.80
N ILE A 314 -16.70 3.09 -5.40
CA ILE A 314 -16.41 4.12 -4.39
C ILE A 314 -16.06 3.44 -3.05
N ILE A 315 -16.90 2.50 -2.62
CA ILE A 315 -16.67 1.72 -1.40
C ILE A 315 -15.34 0.96 -1.50
N ARG A 316 -15.06 0.28 -2.62
CA ARG A 316 -13.80 -0.45 -2.84
C ARG A 316 -12.58 0.44 -2.67
N ARG A 317 -12.60 1.66 -3.22
CA ARG A 317 -11.48 2.61 -3.10
C ARG A 317 -11.31 3.12 -1.68
N ILE A 318 -12.41 3.43 -0.99
CA ILE A 318 -12.34 3.85 0.42
C ILE A 318 -11.76 2.72 1.28
N VAL A 319 -12.24 1.49 1.10
CA VAL A 319 -11.74 0.30 1.80
C VAL A 319 -10.25 0.08 1.49
N LEU A 320 -9.83 0.20 0.24
CA LEU A 320 -8.42 0.03 -0.13
C LEU A 320 -7.53 1.11 0.51
N VAL A 321 -7.93 2.38 0.44
CA VAL A 321 -7.16 3.49 1.02
C VAL A 321 -7.06 3.35 2.54
N THR A 322 -8.19 3.06 3.20
CA THR A 322 -8.21 2.85 4.66
C THR A 322 -7.35 1.64 5.05
N ALA A 323 -7.47 0.51 4.35
CA ALA A 323 -6.64 -0.67 4.60
C ALA A 323 -5.14 -0.40 4.41
N THR A 324 -4.76 0.35 3.37
CA THR A 324 -3.34 0.73 3.14
C THR A 324 -2.82 1.64 4.24
N ILE A 325 -3.60 2.63 4.68
CA ILE A 325 -3.21 3.52 5.79
C ILE A 325 -3.05 2.71 7.08
N THR A 326 -4.01 1.83 7.39
CA THR A 326 -3.92 0.95 8.55
C THR A 326 -2.69 0.05 8.48
N LEU A 327 -2.41 -0.56 7.32
CA LEU A 327 -1.22 -1.41 7.14
C LEU A 327 0.09 -0.64 7.38
N ILE A 328 0.21 0.58 6.85
CA ILE A 328 1.40 1.41 7.05
C ILE A 328 1.53 1.81 8.53
N ALA A 329 0.44 2.21 9.18
CA ALA A 329 0.45 2.58 10.59
C ALA A 329 0.82 1.38 11.48
N SER A 330 0.26 0.19 11.20
CA SER A 330 0.60 -1.04 11.90
C SER A 330 2.06 -1.42 11.69
N LEU A 331 2.59 -1.32 10.47
CA LEU A 331 3.99 -1.63 10.19
C LEU A 331 4.95 -0.65 10.91
N ALA A 332 4.62 0.64 10.92
CA ALA A 332 5.39 1.64 11.66
C ALA A 332 5.35 1.40 13.18
N PHE A 333 4.18 1.05 13.72
CA PHE A 333 4.04 0.67 15.13
C PHE A 333 4.87 -0.58 15.47
N LEU A 334 4.79 -1.64 14.66
CA LEU A 334 5.57 -2.86 14.85
C LEU A 334 7.08 -2.60 14.74
N LEU A 335 7.51 -1.78 13.78
CA LEU A 335 8.91 -1.40 13.64
C LEU A 335 9.40 -0.63 14.88
N ASN A 336 8.60 0.32 15.38
CA ASN A 336 8.95 1.05 16.59
C ASN A 336 9.06 0.11 17.80
N TYR A 337 8.04 -0.72 18.01
CA TYR A 337 7.92 -1.60 19.16
C TYR A 337 8.96 -2.73 19.18
N TYR A 338 9.18 -3.44 18.06
CA TYR A 338 10.06 -4.63 18.03
C TYR A 338 11.51 -4.33 17.66
N VAL A 339 11.84 -3.13 17.15
CA VAL A 339 13.19 -2.83 16.66
C VAL A 339 13.75 -1.54 17.26
N ILE A 340 13.02 -0.43 17.16
CA ILE A 340 13.57 0.88 17.53
C ILE A 340 13.68 1.05 19.05
N GLU A 341 12.63 0.75 19.81
CA GLU A 341 12.65 0.82 21.27
C GLU A 341 13.72 -0.10 21.89
N PRO A 342 13.78 -1.42 21.60
CA PRO A 342 14.80 -2.29 22.17
C PRO A 342 16.24 -1.86 21.83
N TYR A 343 16.46 -1.31 20.63
CA TYR A 343 17.76 -0.75 20.26
C TYR A 343 18.11 0.50 21.08
N ARG A 344 17.14 1.40 21.29
CA ARG A 344 17.34 2.62 22.10
C ARG A 344 17.69 2.28 23.54
N GLU A 345 17.01 1.30 24.14
CA GLU A 345 17.31 0.87 25.51
C GLU A 345 18.72 0.31 25.65
N GLN A 346 19.11 -0.60 24.75
CA GLN A 346 20.45 -1.17 24.77
C GLN A 346 21.54 -0.10 24.57
N LYS A 347 21.29 0.85 23.67
CA LYS A 347 22.19 1.97 23.45
C LYS A 347 22.28 2.85 24.70
N GLN A 348 21.15 3.19 25.33
CA GLN A 348 21.13 3.98 26.56
C GLN A 348 21.92 3.29 27.67
N ALA A 349 21.72 1.99 27.91
CA ALA A 349 22.48 1.24 28.91
C ALA A 349 24.00 1.32 28.64
N SER A 350 24.42 1.14 27.38
CA SER A 350 25.83 1.27 26.99
C SER A 350 26.37 2.69 27.17
N ASP A 351 25.59 3.71 26.83
CA ASP A 351 25.99 5.12 26.97
C ASP A 351 26.14 5.47 28.47
N LEU A 352 25.23 5.03 29.33
CA LEU A 352 25.30 5.20 30.79
C LEU A 352 26.50 4.46 31.41
N ALA A 353 26.77 3.23 30.99
CA ALA A 353 27.93 2.48 31.46
C ALA A 353 29.25 3.22 31.14
N SER A 354 29.32 3.91 30.00
CA SER A 354 30.49 4.70 29.61
C SER A 354 30.69 5.98 30.43
N MET A 355 29.66 6.43 31.16
CA MET A 355 29.73 7.60 32.05
C MET A 355 30.34 7.27 33.43
N VAL A 356 30.49 5.99 33.77
CA VAL A 356 31.16 5.59 35.02
C VAL A 356 32.65 5.94 34.92
N VAL A 357 33.06 6.92 35.72
CA VAL A 357 34.42 7.48 35.66
C VAL A 357 35.41 6.56 36.38
N GLN A 358 36.49 6.17 35.70
CA GLN A 358 37.61 5.53 36.35
C GLN A 358 38.45 6.56 37.12
N THR A 359 38.34 6.59 38.45
CA THR A 359 39.20 7.39 39.32
C THR A 359 40.60 6.77 39.41
N THR A 360 41.52 7.20 38.54
CA THR A 360 42.86 6.59 38.39
C THR A 360 43.97 7.27 39.21
N ASN A 361 43.73 8.44 39.81
CA ASN A 361 44.77 9.19 40.53
C ASN A 361 44.44 9.32 42.03
N ALA A 362 45.12 8.53 42.86
CA ALA A 362 44.94 8.48 44.31
C ALA A 362 45.51 9.70 45.07
N GLU A 363 46.12 10.66 44.37
CA GLU A 363 46.84 11.80 44.99
C GLU A 363 46.02 13.11 45.06
N LYS A 364 44.86 13.21 44.40
CA LYS A 364 43.99 14.41 44.41
C LYS A 364 42.56 14.01 44.78
N ASP A 365 41.89 14.80 45.63
CA ASP A 365 40.46 14.61 45.93
C ASP A 365 39.65 14.78 44.62
N PRO A 366 39.02 13.71 44.11
CA PRO A 366 38.27 13.76 42.86
C PRO A 366 37.09 14.73 42.93
N TRP A 367 36.61 15.06 44.13
CA TRP A 367 35.45 15.93 44.31
C TRP A 367 35.69 17.40 43.99
N GLU A 368 36.93 17.89 43.99
CA GLU A 368 37.24 19.26 43.57
C GLU A 368 36.86 19.47 42.09
N ASP A 369 37.32 18.56 41.22
CA ASP A 369 37.10 18.65 39.78
C ASP A 369 35.62 18.36 39.43
N ILE A 370 34.99 17.41 40.13
CA ILE A 370 33.56 17.08 39.96
C ILE A 370 32.67 18.29 40.29
N ARG A 371 32.88 18.93 41.45
CA ARG A 371 32.09 20.11 41.85
C ARG A 371 32.35 21.33 40.96
N ALA A 372 33.57 21.47 40.44
CA ALA A 372 33.88 22.52 39.46
C ALA A 372 33.16 22.30 38.12
N LYS A 373 32.99 21.04 37.71
CA LYS A 373 32.31 20.67 36.46
C LYS A 373 30.78 20.75 36.58
N HIS A 374 30.23 20.40 37.74
CA HIS A 374 28.78 20.37 38.01
C HIS A 374 28.42 21.26 39.22
N PRO A 375 28.53 22.60 39.10
CA PRO A 375 28.37 23.51 40.24
C PRO A 375 26.95 23.58 40.80
N ASP A 376 25.94 23.22 39.99
CA ASP A 376 24.53 23.30 40.36
C ASP A 376 23.98 21.98 40.96
N VAL A 377 24.80 20.93 41.03
CA VAL A 377 24.40 19.60 41.52
C VAL A 377 24.84 19.41 42.96
N GLN A 378 23.89 19.05 43.83
CA GLN A 378 24.21 18.65 45.20
C GLN A 378 24.41 17.14 45.30
N PHE A 379 25.67 16.73 45.42
CA PHE A 379 26.04 15.33 45.57
C PHE A 379 25.86 14.84 47.01
N PRO A 380 25.32 13.64 47.25
CA PRO A 380 25.20 13.06 48.58
C PRO A 380 26.55 12.81 49.25
N ASP A 381 26.63 13.04 50.56
CA ASP A 381 27.82 12.72 51.35
C ASP A 381 28.14 11.22 51.31
N GLY A 382 29.41 10.88 51.13
CA GLY A 382 29.89 9.50 51.08
C GLY A 382 29.59 8.75 49.76
N MET A 383 29.02 9.43 48.76
CA MET A 383 28.84 8.86 47.43
C MET A 383 30.18 8.49 46.78
N ASN A 384 30.19 7.44 45.96
CA ASN A 384 31.33 7.05 45.14
C ASN A 384 31.51 8.06 43.98
N PRO A 385 32.67 8.74 43.87
CA PRO A 385 32.91 9.74 42.82
C PRO A 385 32.84 9.17 41.39
N ALA A 386 33.03 7.85 41.20
CA ALA A 386 32.87 7.20 39.90
C ALA A 386 31.47 7.38 39.29
N TYR A 387 30.47 7.63 40.13
CA TYR A 387 29.07 7.79 39.74
C TYR A 387 28.62 9.25 39.59
N ALA A 388 29.52 10.22 39.76
CA ALA A 388 29.16 11.64 39.75
C ALA A 388 28.52 12.11 38.44
N GLU A 389 29.01 11.65 37.29
CA GLU A 389 28.44 12.02 35.99
C GLU A 389 27.01 11.48 35.80
N LEU A 390 26.73 10.26 36.29
CA LEU A 390 25.41 9.67 36.24
C LEU A 390 24.44 10.41 37.16
N TYR A 391 24.84 10.68 38.39
CA TYR A 391 24.02 11.43 39.34
C TYR A 391 23.77 12.87 38.90
N ALA A 392 24.76 13.53 38.29
CA ALA A 392 24.57 14.85 37.71
C ALA A 392 23.57 14.85 36.54
N ALA A 393 23.52 13.76 35.77
CA ALA A 393 22.56 13.61 34.68
C ALA A 393 21.15 13.26 35.17
N ASN A 394 21.03 12.45 36.24
CA ASN A 394 19.78 12.18 36.93
C ASN A 394 20.02 12.01 38.44
N PRO A 395 19.54 12.95 39.28
CA PRO A 395 19.65 12.85 40.74
C PRO A 395 18.93 11.65 41.38
N ASP A 396 18.02 10.98 40.66
CA ASP A 396 17.40 9.74 41.11
C ASP A 396 18.32 8.51 40.91
N PHE A 397 19.49 8.66 40.27
CA PHE A 397 20.45 7.58 40.13
C PHE A 397 20.92 7.10 41.51
N ALA A 398 20.75 5.81 41.78
CA ALA A 398 20.90 5.26 43.12
C ALA A 398 21.89 4.08 43.19
N GLY A 399 22.25 3.50 42.03
CA GLY A 399 23.16 2.37 42.00
C GLY A 399 23.24 1.68 40.64
N TRP A 400 23.81 0.48 40.64
CA TRP A 400 24.05 -0.33 39.46
C TRP A 400 23.79 -1.81 39.77
N ILE A 401 23.18 -2.54 38.85
CA ILE A 401 23.01 -4.00 38.94
C ILE A 401 23.74 -4.67 37.79
N SER A 402 24.51 -5.72 38.10
CA SER A 402 25.27 -6.48 37.11
C SER A 402 25.18 -7.99 37.35
N ILE A 403 24.80 -8.72 36.30
CA ILE A 403 24.84 -10.18 36.15
C ILE A 403 25.35 -10.45 34.72
N PRO A 404 26.68 -10.42 34.50
CA PRO A 404 27.28 -10.41 33.16
C PRO A 404 26.84 -11.57 32.27
N GLU A 405 26.74 -12.78 32.83
CA GLU A 405 26.36 -13.99 32.10
C GLU A 405 24.89 -14.00 31.65
N MET A 406 24.08 -13.08 32.20
CA MET A 406 22.69 -12.83 31.83
C MET A 406 22.50 -11.53 31.04
N ASN A 407 23.58 -10.86 30.63
CA ASN A 407 23.53 -9.54 29.98
C ASN A 407 22.73 -8.49 30.76
N ILE A 408 22.71 -8.61 32.09
CA ILE A 408 22.12 -7.60 32.97
C ILE A 408 23.28 -6.72 33.40
N ASP A 409 23.25 -5.45 32.97
CA ASP A 409 24.24 -4.45 33.34
C ASP A 409 23.58 -3.07 33.21
N PHE A 410 22.92 -2.62 34.27
CA PHE A 410 22.02 -1.48 34.21
C PHE A 410 22.20 -0.53 35.40
N SER A 411 22.00 0.75 35.12
CA SER A 411 21.76 1.74 36.17
C SER A 411 20.46 1.41 36.90
N VAL A 412 20.44 1.72 38.19
CA VAL A 412 19.28 1.55 39.06
C VAL A 412 18.96 2.91 39.66
N VAL A 413 17.70 3.33 39.54
CA VAL A 413 17.20 4.61 40.06
C VAL A 413 16.36 4.39 41.32
N GLN A 414 16.12 5.44 42.10
CA GLN A 414 15.22 5.41 43.24
C GLN A 414 14.55 6.78 43.37
N CYS A 415 13.22 6.79 43.47
CA CYS A 415 12.42 8.00 43.66
C CYS A 415 11.44 7.85 44.82
N GLU A 416 10.48 8.76 44.95
CA GLU A 416 9.52 8.80 46.06
C GLU A 416 8.43 7.71 46.00
N ASP A 417 8.34 6.98 44.89
CA ASP A 417 7.38 5.89 44.68
C ASP A 417 7.99 4.72 43.87
N ASN A 418 7.19 3.66 43.68
CA ASN A 418 7.54 2.47 42.88
C ASN A 418 6.86 2.48 41.49
N VAL A 419 6.37 3.62 41.00
CA VAL A 419 5.54 3.71 39.78
C VAL A 419 6.23 4.55 38.69
N TYR A 420 6.93 5.61 39.07
CA TYR A 420 7.46 6.61 38.14
C TYR A 420 8.36 6.00 37.06
N TYR A 421 9.27 5.09 37.44
CA TYR A 421 10.23 4.45 36.53
C TYR A 421 9.74 3.15 35.88
N GLU A 422 8.52 2.68 36.18
CA GLU A 422 7.95 1.52 35.48
C GLU A 422 7.79 1.78 33.97
N ARG A 423 7.49 3.03 33.57
CA ARG A 423 7.36 3.41 32.15
C ARG A 423 8.20 4.59 31.74
N ARG A 424 9.32 4.79 32.45
CA ARG A 424 10.28 5.85 32.15
C ARG A 424 11.71 5.34 32.13
N ASP A 425 12.47 5.86 31.18
CA ASP A 425 13.89 5.57 31.04
C ASP A 425 14.72 6.35 32.08
N PHE A 426 16.04 6.17 32.06
CA PHE A 426 16.94 6.85 33.00
C PHE A 426 16.81 8.38 33.00
N TYR A 427 16.38 8.99 31.89
CA TYR A 427 16.23 10.44 31.77
C TYR A 427 14.78 10.91 31.99
N GLY A 428 13.87 10.02 32.39
CA GLY A 428 12.47 10.32 32.62
C GLY A 428 11.59 10.32 31.37
N ASN A 429 12.11 9.93 30.19
CA ASN A 429 11.32 9.83 28.96
C ASN A 429 10.43 8.59 28.99
N SER A 430 9.24 8.67 28.39
CA SER A 430 8.32 7.53 28.33
C SER A 430 8.90 6.38 27.49
N THR A 431 8.87 5.17 28.04
CA THR A 431 9.27 3.92 27.36
C THR A 431 8.44 2.74 27.87
N ASN A 432 8.34 1.68 27.07
CA ASN A 432 7.70 0.42 27.49
C ASN A 432 8.61 -0.47 28.35
N TYR A 433 9.92 -0.21 28.37
CA TYR A 433 10.89 -1.00 29.13
C TYR A 433 11.08 -0.51 30.57
N GLY A 434 10.86 0.78 30.81
CA GLY A 434 11.18 1.43 32.08
C GLY A 434 12.69 1.40 32.38
N ALA A 435 13.04 1.78 33.60
CA ALA A 435 14.40 1.66 34.13
C ALA A 435 14.36 0.74 35.37
N PRO A 436 15.38 -0.07 35.65
CA PRO A 436 15.47 -0.76 36.93
C PRO A 436 15.46 0.23 38.09
N PHE A 437 14.71 -0.08 39.14
CA PHE A 437 14.61 0.83 40.29
C PHE A 437 14.58 0.09 41.63
N PHE A 438 15.18 0.72 42.65
CA PHE A 438 15.08 0.27 44.04
C PHE A 438 13.70 0.61 44.61
N ASP A 439 13.21 -0.20 45.55
CA ASP A 439 12.00 0.16 46.30
C ASP A 439 12.20 1.48 47.05
N TYR A 440 11.23 2.40 46.97
CA TYR A 440 11.33 3.73 47.59
C TYR A 440 11.57 3.67 49.11
N ARG A 441 11.23 2.57 49.78
CA ARG A 441 11.43 2.37 51.23
C ARG A 441 12.83 1.86 51.57
N ASN A 442 13.65 1.47 50.59
CA ASN A 442 14.98 0.97 50.85
C ASN A 442 15.95 2.08 51.26
N SER A 443 16.61 1.92 52.41
CA SER A 443 17.84 2.65 52.72
C SER A 443 19.02 2.01 51.99
N LEU A 444 19.68 2.78 51.12
CA LEU A 444 20.87 2.34 50.37
C LEU A 444 22.18 2.69 51.09
N ILE A 445 22.17 3.68 52.00
CA ILE A 445 23.33 4.04 52.83
C ILE A 445 23.62 2.92 53.85
N SER A 446 22.59 2.46 54.56
CA SER A 446 22.73 1.41 55.58
C SER A 446 22.54 0.00 55.03
N LEU A 447 22.10 -0.11 53.77
CA LEU A 447 21.60 -1.29 53.09
C LEU A 447 20.48 -1.99 53.88
N SER A 448 19.26 -1.96 53.37
CA SER A 448 18.08 -2.56 54.02
C SER A 448 18.23 -4.08 54.24
N ARG A 449 17.38 -4.66 55.10
CA ARG A 449 17.37 -6.13 55.34
C ARG A 449 17.16 -6.88 54.03
N ASN A 450 16.21 -6.39 53.24
CA ASN A 450 15.92 -6.86 51.90
C ASN A 450 15.95 -5.65 50.94
N THR A 451 16.95 -5.65 50.06
CA THR A 451 17.11 -4.64 49.00
C THR A 451 16.34 -5.11 47.78
N ILE A 452 15.26 -4.43 47.43
CA ILE A 452 14.36 -4.87 46.37
C ILE A 452 14.66 -4.05 45.13
N ILE A 453 14.83 -4.73 43.99
CA ILE A 453 15.02 -4.11 42.69
C ILE A 453 13.93 -4.62 41.76
N TYR A 454 13.18 -3.68 41.19
CA TYR A 454 12.16 -3.95 40.19
C TYR A 454 12.74 -3.72 38.81
N GLY A 455 12.28 -4.52 37.84
CA GLY A 455 12.61 -4.34 36.44
C GLY A 455 11.60 -5.06 35.55
N HIS A 456 11.36 -4.52 34.36
CA HIS A 456 10.41 -5.14 33.43
C HIS A 456 10.96 -6.40 32.76
N ASN A 457 10.07 -7.34 32.50
CA ASN A 457 10.29 -8.50 31.64
C ASN A 457 9.21 -8.44 30.56
N MET A 458 9.61 -8.12 29.33
CA MET A 458 8.68 -7.96 28.21
C MET A 458 8.47 -9.29 27.51
N ARG A 459 7.23 -9.65 27.14
CA ARG A 459 6.92 -10.94 26.46
C ARG A 459 7.71 -11.24 25.18
N HIS A 460 8.26 -10.21 24.54
CA HIS A 460 8.73 -10.28 23.17
C HIS A 460 10.24 -10.18 23.01
N ASP A 461 10.98 -9.92 24.09
CA ASP A 461 12.43 -9.93 24.13
C ASP A 461 12.97 -10.13 25.56
N ASP A 462 14.28 -10.28 25.68
CA ASP A 462 14.95 -10.53 26.96
C ASP A 462 15.59 -9.26 27.56
N LYS A 463 15.06 -8.06 27.26
CA LYS A 463 15.64 -6.80 27.76
C LYS A 463 15.31 -6.57 29.23
N ILE A 464 16.08 -5.67 29.87
CA ILE A 464 16.00 -5.34 31.29
C ILE A 464 16.13 -6.60 32.15
N PHE A 465 15.04 -7.14 32.70
CA PHE A 465 15.04 -8.32 33.56
C PHE A 465 14.46 -9.56 32.86
N GLY A 466 14.21 -9.50 31.54
CA GLY A 466 13.69 -10.64 30.79
C GLY A 466 14.57 -11.90 30.86
N THR A 467 15.90 -11.73 30.90
CA THR A 467 16.82 -12.86 31.05
C THR A 467 16.73 -13.58 32.40
N LEU A 468 16.10 -12.98 33.43
CA LEU A 468 15.87 -13.66 34.72
C LEU A 468 15.00 -14.90 34.58
N GLU A 469 14.19 -15.03 33.52
CA GLU A 469 13.42 -16.25 33.22
C GLU A 469 14.32 -17.50 33.11
N GLN A 470 15.61 -17.33 32.75
CA GLN A 470 16.58 -18.43 32.72
C GLN A 470 16.83 -19.03 34.11
N TYR A 471 16.63 -18.27 35.19
CA TYR A 471 16.74 -18.76 36.56
C TYR A 471 15.60 -19.70 36.98
N ARG A 472 14.63 -19.99 36.13
CA ARG A 472 13.67 -21.08 36.43
C ARG A 472 14.32 -22.45 36.45
N GLU A 473 15.39 -22.59 35.69
CA GLU A 473 16.13 -23.83 35.53
C GLU A 473 17.46 -23.75 36.29
N ILE A 474 17.91 -24.89 36.84
CA ILE A 474 19.17 -25.00 37.55
C ILE A 474 20.35 -24.51 36.68
N ASP A 475 20.33 -24.78 35.38
CA ASP A 475 21.39 -24.34 34.46
C ASP A 475 21.56 -22.82 34.43
N GLY A 476 20.46 -22.05 34.55
CA GLY A 476 20.52 -20.60 34.63
C GLY A 476 21.22 -20.13 35.91
N PHE A 477 20.92 -20.78 37.04
CA PHE A 477 21.62 -20.55 38.31
C PHE A 477 23.11 -20.92 38.23
N LEU A 478 23.45 -22.09 37.70
CA LEU A 478 24.83 -22.54 37.58
C LEU A 478 25.67 -21.62 36.69
N LYS A 479 25.04 -21.09 35.64
CA LYS A 479 25.66 -20.13 34.72
C LYS A 479 25.93 -18.78 35.37
N ALA A 480 25.04 -18.30 36.24
CA ALA A 480 25.11 -16.97 36.84
C ALA A 480 24.73 -16.97 38.33
N PRO A 481 25.58 -17.51 39.23
CA PRO A 481 25.21 -17.71 40.64
C PRO A 481 25.31 -16.47 41.52
N ILE A 482 25.98 -15.42 41.04
CA ILE A 482 26.25 -14.17 41.77
C ILE A 482 25.52 -13.00 41.12
N ILE A 483 24.86 -12.19 41.95
CA ILE A 483 24.28 -10.90 41.58
C ILE A 483 25.15 -9.80 42.20
N THR A 484 25.65 -8.87 41.39
CA THR A 484 26.36 -7.69 41.89
C THR A 484 25.40 -6.51 41.93
N VAL A 485 25.29 -5.86 43.08
CA VAL A 485 24.52 -4.63 43.27
C VAL A 485 25.42 -3.60 43.93
N ASN A 486 25.66 -2.51 43.22
CA ASN A 486 26.34 -1.35 43.76
C ASN A 486 25.31 -0.29 44.10
N THR A 487 25.44 0.32 45.27
CA THR A 487 24.75 1.56 45.59
C THR A 487 25.69 2.73 45.34
N LEU A 488 25.23 3.95 45.55
CA LEU A 488 26.12 5.11 45.61
C LEU A 488 27.23 4.96 46.67
N TYR A 489 27.05 4.11 47.69
CA TYR A 489 27.88 4.11 48.91
C TYR A 489 28.72 2.85 49.09
N GLY A 490 28.45 1.79 48.33
CA GLY A 490 29.09 0.50 48.53
C GLY A 490 28.75 -0.52 47.45
N GLU A 491 29.64 -1.49 47.32
CA GLU A 491 29.55 -2.61 46.38
C GLU A 491 29.17 -3.89 47.13
N TYR A 492 28.20 -4.63 46.60
CA TYR A 492 27.66 -5.80 47.26
C TYR A 492 27.50 -6.95 46.27
N LYS A 493 27.92 -8.15 46.68
CA LYS A 493 27.72 -9.39 45.93
C LYS A 493 26.75 -10.29 46.67
N PHE A 494 25.82 -10.89 45.95
CA PHE A 494 24.79 -11.76 46.51
C PHE A 494 24.82 -13.14 45.84
N LYS A 495 24.83 -14.21 46.62
CA LYS A 495 24.66 -15.59 46.14
C LYS A 495 23.18 -15.91 46.02
N ILE A 496 22.76 -16.45 44.89
CA ILE A 496 21.35 -16.80 44.69
C ILE A 496 20.92 -17.90 45.67
N TYR A 497 19.89 -17.57 46.45
CA TYR A 497 19.29 -18.43 47.46
C TYR A 497 18.07 -19.16 46.90
N ALA A 498 17.16 -18.43 46.26
CA ALA A 498 15.88 -18.96 45.82
C ALA A 498 15.36 -18.26 44.58
N VAL A 499 14.57 -19.00 43.80
CA VAL A 499 13.81 -18.49 42.66
C VAL A 499 12.40 -19.04 42.78
N PHE A 500 11.37 -18.20 42.71
CA PHE A 500 9.98 -18.63 42.85
C PHE A 500 9.01 -17.70 42.11
N ILE A 501 7.77 -18.18 41.95
CA ILE A 501 6.67 -17.43 41.34
C ILE A 501 5.75 -16.91 42.45
N SER A 502 5.41 -15.62 42.40
CA SER A 502 4.51 -14.97 43.35
C SER A 502 3.37 -14.24 42.65
N ASN A 503 2.30 -13.94 43.39
CA ASN A 503 1.19 -13.12 42.93
C ASN A 503 1.38 -11.63 43.25
N SER A 504 0.80 -10.76 42.42
CA SER A 504 0.72 -9.32 42.70
C SER A 504 -0.64 -8.89 43.25
N LYS A 505 -1.70 -9.67 43.01
CA LYS A 505 -3.07 -9.37 43.46
C LYS A 505 -3.55 -10.41 44.45
N ALA A 506 -4.24 -9.95 45.49
CA ALA A 506 -4.77 -10.82 46.55
C ALA A 506 -5.72 -11.91 46.01
N ILE A 507 -6.55 -11.56 45.02
CA ILE A 507 -7.53 -12.48 44.43
C ILE A 507 -6.87 -13.71 43.78
N ASP A 508 -5.61 -13.60 43.35
CA ASP A 508 -4.88 -14.67 42.67
C ASP A 508 -4.40 -15.76 43.64
N ASP A 509 -4.50 -15.52 44.96
CA ASP A 509 -4.14 -16.48 45.98
C ASP A 509 -5.10 -16.42 47.18
N ASN A 510 -6.40 -16.64 46.94
CA ASN A 510 -7.41 -16.74 48.00
C ASN A 510 -7.52 -15.50 48.92
N ASN A 511 -7.40 -14.30 48.34
CA ASN A 511 -7.34 -13.00 49.04
C ASN A 511 -6.06 -12.76 49.86
N HIS A 512 -4.96 -13.44 49.51
CA HIS A 512 -3.65 -13.28 50.11
C HIS A 512 -2.62 -12.79 49.09
N VAL A 513 -1.63 -12.00 49.53
CA VAL A 513 -0.43 -11.67 48.74
C VAL A 513 0.77 -12.03 49.59
N PHE A 514 1.61 -12.93 49.08
CA PHE A 514 2.86 -13.25 49.77
C PHE A 514 3.76 -12.01 49.81
N ASN A 515 4.03 -11.51 51.01
CA ASN A 515 4.74 -10.25 51.22
C ASN A 515 6.26 -10.40 51.04
N TYR A 516 6.73 -10.62 49.81
CA TYR A 516 8.16 -10.73 49.52
C TYR A 516 8.88 -9.36 49.37
N ILE A 517 8.14 -8.26 49.46
CA ILE A 517 8.61 -6.88 49.23
C ILE A 517 8.72 -6.05 50.52
N PHE A 518 9.13 -6.67 51.63
CA PHE A 518 9.47 -5.97 52.88
C PHE A 518 10.89 -5.39 52.80
N THR A 519 11.17 -4.24 53.43
CA THR A 519 12.53 -3.67 53.49
C THR A 519 13.21 -3.88 54.85
N ALA A 520 12.42 -4.06 55.90
CA ALA A 520 12.87 -4.32 57.26
C ALA A 520 12.04 -5.46 57.87
N ALA A 521 12.72 -6.35 58.59
CA ALA A 521 12.11 -7.42 59.36
C ALA A 521 13.00 -7.72 60.57
N GLY A 522 12.39 -8.01 61.73
CA GLY A 522 13.10 -8.55 62.88
C GLY A 522 13.61 -9.97 62.60
N ASN A 523 14.61 -10.43 63.33
CA ASN A 523 15.26 -11.74 63.08
C ASN A 523 14.26 -12.91 62.99
N SER A 524 13.31 -13.01 63.94
CA SER A 524 12.29 -14.07 63.92
C SER A 524 11.40 -13.99 62.68
N GLN A 525 10.82 -12.81 62.41
CA GLN A 525 9.96 -12.58 61.25
C GLN A 525 10.72 -12.85 59.93
N PHE A 526 12.01 -12.49 59.88
CA PHE A 526 12.85 -12.76 58.72
C PHE A 526 13.04 -14.27 58.49
N MET A 527 13.18 -15.08 59.54
CA MET A 527 13.25 -16.53 59.41
C MET A 527 11.91 -17.16 59.02
N ASP A 528 10.79 -16.57 59.44
CA ASP A 528 9.45 -16.99 58.96
C ASP A 528 9.32 -16.75 57.44
N TYR A 529 9.81 -15.61 56.94
CA TYR A 529 9.91 -15.35 55.49
C TYR A 529 10.78 -16.40 54.78
N VAL A 530 11.97 -16.71 55.32
CA VAL A 530 12.88 -17.69 54.73
C VAL A 530 12.21 -19.07 54.64
N ALA A 531 11.48 -19.49 55.67
CA ALA A 531 10.72 -20.74 55.66
C ALA A 531 9.63 -20.76 54.58
N GLU A 532 8.94 -19.63 54.36
CA GLU A 532 7.93 -19.51 53.30
C GLU A 532 8.54 -19.46 51.90
N VAL A 533 9.73 -18.88 51.74
CA VAL A 533 10.51 -18.95 50.49
C VAL A 533 10.97 -20.39 50.21
N ASP A 534 11.38 -21.14 51.23
CA ASP A 534 11.79 -22.54 51.08
C ASP A 534 10.68 -23.45 50.56
N LYS A 535 9.42 -23.18 50.96
CA LYS A 535 8.25 -23.87 50.41
C LYS A 535 8.02 -23.55 48.92
N ARG A 536 8.41 -22.35 48.47
CA ARG A 536 8.09 -21.80 47.13
C ARG A 536 9.21 -21.96 46.10
N LYS A 537 10.46 -22.11 46.53
CA LYS A 537 11.60 -22.17 45.62
C LYS A 537 11.47 -23.32 44.62
N LEU A 538 11.78 -23.04 43.36
CA LEU A 538 11.73 -24.00 42.26
C LEU A 538 12.79 -25.10 42.39
N TYR A 539 13.91 -24.79 43.05
CA TYR A 539 15.00 -25.72 43.33
C TYR A 539 15.82 -25.23 44.54
N THR A 540 16.57 -26.14 45.16
CA THR A 540 17.60 -25.77 46.13
C THR A 540 18.85 -25.28 45.41
N THR A 541 19.61 -24.36 46.00
CA THR A 541 20.90 -23.90 45.44
C THR A 541 22.13 -24.38 46.23
N GLY A 542 21.90 -24.84 47.46
CA GLY A 542 22.96 -25.12 48.44
C GLY A 542 23.43 -23.88 49.22
N VAL A 543 22.83 -22.71 48.98
CA VAL A 543 23.07 -21.48 49.74
C VAL A 543 22.12 -21.45 50.94
N ASP A 544 22.63 -21.10 52.12
CA ASP A 544 21.87 -20.93 53.36
C ASP A 544 21.56 -19.45 53.64
N ILE A 545 20.61 -19.19 54.55
CA ILE A 545 20.34 -17.88 55.14
C ILE A 545 20.27 -18.01 56.67
N ASN A 546 20.97 -17.11 57.37
CA ASN A 546 20.92 -16.92 58.82
C ASN A 546 20.09 -15.68 59.17
N GLU A 547 19.60 -15.62 60.42
CA GLU A 547 18.73 -14.53 60.90
C GLU A 547 19.35 -13.11 60.82
N THR A 548 20.68 -13.01 60.74
CA THR A 548 21.41 -11.74 60.64
C THR A 548 21.76 -11.35 59.21
N ASP A 549 21.56 -12.22 58.22
CA ASP A 549 21.94 -11.95 56.84
C ASP A 549 21.04 -10.89 56.19
N LYS A 550 21.57 -10.22 55.16
CA LYS A 550 20.80 -9.34 54.28
C LYS A 550 20.60 -10.00 52.93
N ILE A 551 19.51 -9.67 52.26
CA ILE A 551 19.16 -10.22 50.95
C ILE A 551 18.95 -9.13 49.91
N VAL A 552 19.06 -9.51 48.64
CA VAL A 552 18.54 -8.76 47.50
C VAL A 552 17.37 -9.55 46.91
N THR A 553 16.32 -8.85 46.51
CA THR A 553 15.17 -9.42 45.81
C THR A 553 15.00 -8.75 44.47
N LEU A 554 15.18 -9.49 43.38
CA LEU A 554 14.83 -9.03 42.04
C LEU A 554 13.40 -9.46 41.73
N SER A 555 12.55 -8.51 41.33
CA SER A 555 11.14 -8.75 41.05
C SER A 555 10.80 -8.31 39.63
N THR A 556 10.34 -9.25 38.81
CA THR A 556 9.91 -8.97 37.43
C THR A 556 8.61 -9.67 37.07
N CYS A 557 7.92 -9.20 36.03
CA CYS A 557 6.73 -9.90 35.51
C CYS A 557 7.10 -11.29 35.02
N CYS A 558 6.19 -12.25 35.18
CA CYS A 558 6.20 -13.49 34.42
C CYS A 558 4.78 -13.82 33.96
N TYR A 559 4.65 -14.83 33.10
CA TYR A 559 3.42 -15.03 32.31
C TYR A 559 2.74 -16.37 32.55
N ASP A 560 3.00 -17.00 33.71
CA ASP A 560 2.31 -18.22 34.15
C ASP A 560 0.81 -17.99 34.42
N PHE A 561 0.46 -16.81 34.92
CA PHE A 561 -0.90 -16.28 35.05
C PHE A 561 -0.86 -14.73 34.94
N GLU A 562 -2.02 -14.07 34.98
CA GLU A 562 -2.10 -12.61 34.88
C GLU A 562 -1.41 -11.95 36.09
N ASP A 563 -0.50 -10.99 35.85
CA ASP A 563 0.28 -10.28 36.87
C ASP A 563 1.12 -11.15 37.83
N ALA A 564 1.50 -12.35 37.37
CA ALA A 564 2.48 -13.18 38.06
C ALA A 564 3.85 -12.50 38.11
N ARG A 565 4.61 -12.78 39.17
CA ARG A 565 5.96 -12.25 39.39
C ARG A 565 6.96 -13.39 39.48
N LEU A 566 8.06 -13.28 38.75
CA LEU A 566 9.25 -14.07 39.00
C LEU A 566 10.11 -13.31 40.01
N VAL A 567 10.45 -14.00 41.10
CA VAL A 567 11.21 -13.45 42.21
C VAL A 567 12.52 -14.21 42.34
N VAL A 568 13.65 -13.50 42.30
CA VAL A 568 14.99 -14.06 42.52
C VAL A 568 15.56 -13.44 43.79
N VAL A 569 15.87 -14.28 44.77
CA VAL A 569 16.42 -13.86 46.07
C VAL A 569 17.88 -14.24 46.14
N GLY A 570 18.75 -13.29 46.44
CA GLY A 570 20.16 -13.51 46.72
C GLY A 570 20.51 -13.15 48.17
N ARG A 571 21.37 -13.93 48.81
CA ARG A 571 21.96 -13.61 50.12
C ARG A 571 23.26 -12.86 49.95
N LEU A 572 23.44 -11.76 50.69
CA LEU A 572 24.70 -11.02 50.74
C LEU A 572 25.86 -11.96 51.10
N LEU A 573 26.93 -11.91 50.31
CA LEU A 573 28.14 -12.67 50.53
C LEU A 573 28.75 -12.29 51.89
N ARG A 574 29.00 -13.30 52.73
CA ARG A 574 29.59 -13.06 54.07
C ARG A 574 31.07 -12.72 53.92
N ASN A 575 31.61 -11.99 54.89
CA ASN A 575 33.03 -11.65 54.89
C ASN A 575 33.89 -12.93 54.91
N GLY A 576 34.83 -13.05 53.97
CA GLY A 576 35.70 -14.22 53.80
C GLY A 576 35.06 -15.43 53.12
N GLU A 577 33.80 -15.33 52.69
CA GLU A 577 33.12 -16.40 51.93
C GLU A 577 33.53 -16.37 50.45
N SER A 578 33.83 -17.54 49.86
CA SER A 578 34.12 -17.66 48.42
C SER A 578 32.88 -17.35 47.57
N GLU A 579 33.06 -16.77 46.39
CA GLU A 579 31.99 -16.58 45.39
C GLU A 579 31.58 -17.91 44.71
N GLU A 580 32.44 -18.93 44.78
CA GLU A 580 32.18 -20.23 44.15
C GLU A 580 30.95 -20.94 44.76
N ILE A 581 30.22 -21.65 43.91
CA ILE A 581 29.10 -22.52 44.30
C ILE A 581 29.46 -23.99 44.07
N ASN A 582 28.89 -24.88 44.88
CA ASN A 582 28.99 -26.31 44.65
C ASN A 582 27.89 -26.74 43.67
N ALA A 583 28.27 -26.99 42.42
CA ALA A 583 27.35 -27.36 41.33
C ALA A 583 26.62 -28.70 41.53
N SER A 584 26.95 -29.49 42.56
CA SER A 584 26.26 -30.76 42.87
C SER A 584 25.13 -30.62 43.91
N LEU A 585 25.01 -29.46 44.56
CA LEU A 585 23.97 -29.21 45.57
C LEU A 585 22.59 -28.82 45.01
N PRO A 586 22.47 -28.22 43.80
CA PRO A 586 21.16 -27.88 43.29
C PRO A 586 20.29 -29.09 42.96
N VAL A 587 19.06 -29.08 43.45
CA VAL A 587 18.06 -30.15 43.23
C VAL A 587 16.71 -29.52 42.98
N MET A 588 16.02 -29.98 41.93
CA MET A 588 14.67 -29.51 41.60
C MET A 588 13.71 -29.80 42.75
N ASN A 589 12.87 -28.82 43.07
CA ASN A 589 11.74 -29.04 43.96
C ASN A 589 10.63 -29.70 43.15
N GLU A 590 10.24 -30.92 43.53
CA GLU A 590 9.15 -31.64 42.85
C GLU A 590 7.77 -31.04 43.17
N ASN A 591 7.64 -30.36 44.31
CA ASN A 591 6.39 -29.78 44.78
C ASN A 591 6.63 -28.36 45.35
N PRO A 592 6.94 -27.37 44.50
CA PRO A 592 6.95 -25.98 44.92
C PRO A 592 5.52 -25.48 45.18
N LYS A 593 5.36 -24.70 46.25
CA LYS A 593 4.13 -23.95 46.55
C LYS A 593 4.01 -22.78 45.57
N PHE A 594 2.90 -22.73 44.83
CA PHE A 594 2.56 -21.62 43.94
C PHE A 594 1.31 -20.86 44.43
N PRO A 595 1.04 -19.65 43.91
CA PRO A 595 -0.26 -19.00 44.09
C PRO A 595 -1.40 -19.83 43.50
N GLN A 596 -2.62 -19.73 44.07
CA GLN A 596 -3.80 -20.45 43.57
C GLN A 596 -4.04 -20.28 42.05
N ALA A 597 -3.86 -19.07 41.52
CA ALA A 597 -4.02 -18.76 40.09
C ALA A 597 -3.11 -19.61 39.18
N TYR A 598 -1.94 -20.05 39.65
CA TYR A 598 -1.07 -20.96 38.91
C TYR A 598 -1.75 -22.32 38.72
N TYR A 599 -2.28 -22.91 39.80
CA TYR A 599 -2.96 -24.20 39.77
C TYR A 599 -4.23 -24.13 38.89
N ASP A 600 -4.97 -23.04 38.99
CA ASP A 600 -6.15 -22.78 38.17
C ASP A 600 -5.79 -22.68 36.68
N ALA A 601 -4.74 -21.93 36.33
CA ALA A 601 -4.25 -21.80 34.96
C ALA A 601 -3.80 -23.16 34.37
N LYS A 602 -3.22 -24.03 35.19
CA LYS A 602 -2.78 -25.39 34.82
C LYS A 602 -3.88 -26.45 34.93
N ARG A 603 -5.05 -26.10 35.48
CA ARG A 603 -6.20 -27.00 35.75
C ARG A 603 -5.84 -28.21 36.62
N ILE A 604 -5.07 -27.98 37.67
CA ILE A 604 -4.67 -28.98 38.65
C ILE A 604 -5.12 -28.58 40.06
N GLN A 605 -5.23 -29.53 40.98
CA GLN A 605 -5.62 -29.25 42.36
C GLN A 605 -4.44 -28.62 43.12
N ASN A 606 -4.69 -27.55 43.88
CA ASN A 606 -3.70 -26.95 44.77
C ASN A 606 -3.53 -27.82 46.04
N PRO A 607 -2.36 -28.47 46.25
CA PRO A 607 -2.12 -29.29 47.44
C PRO A 607 -1.84 -28.44 48.70
N TYR A 608 -1.59 -27.13 48.56
CA TYR A 608 -1.27 -26.19 49.64
C TYR A 608 -2.45 -25.32 50.07
N ILE A 609 -3.68 -25.60 49.62
CA ILE A 609 -4.86 -24.75 49.89
C ILE A 609 -5.13 -24.51 51.39
N ASN A 610 -4.68 -25.42 52.27
CA ASN A 610 -4.83 -25.32 53.72
C ASN A 610 -3.50 -25.06 54.45
N ASP A 611 -2.41 -24.76 53.73
CA ASP A 611 -1.10 -24.47 54.33
C ASP A 611 -1.04 -23.00 54.77
N PRO A 612 -0.99 -22.70 56.08
CA PRO A 612 -0.93 -21.33 56.57
C PRO A 612 0.38 -20.65 56.15
N ASP A 613 0.31 -19.35 55.85
CA ASP A 613 1.49 -18.52 55.63
C ASP A 613 2.07 -18.08 56.98
N LEU A 614 3.37 -18.31 57.18
CA LEU A 614 4.05 -17.96 58.42
C LEU A 614 4.51 -16.50 58.44
N PHE A 615 4.49 -15.81 57.29
CA PHE A 615 4.98 -14.43 57.15
C PHE A 615 3.85 -13.50 56.70
N GLU A 616 3.35 -12.68 57.63
CA GLU A 616 2.40 -11.58 57.39
C GLU A 616 3.11 -10.22 57.24
#